data_AF-A0A3N4JZU0-F1
#
_entry.id   AF-A0A3N4JZU0-F1
#
_cell.length_a   1.000
_cell.length_b   1.000
_cell.length_c   1.000
_cell.angle_alpha   90.00
_cell.angle_beta   90.00
_cell.angle_gamma   90.00
#
_symmetry.space_group_name_H-M   'P 1'
#
loop_
_entity.id
_entity.type
_entity.pdbx_description
1 polymer ?
#
loop_
_entity_poly.entity_id
_entity_poly.type
_entity_poly.pdbx_seq_one_letter_code
_entity_poly.pdbx_strand_id
1 'polypeptide(L)' 'MCDYTKVTYKCGHYRLLVKAWCNLYVSSQGTKRCLVNVATTEEKTLENCSSM' A
#
# COMPACT_ATOMS: atom_id res chain seq x y z
N MET A 1 -0.92 -5.08 12.52
CA MET A 1 -1.40 -4.97 11.12
C MET A 1 -0.37 -4.16 10.35
N CYS A 2 -0.21 -4.37 9.03
CA CYS A 2 0.68 -3.51 8.23
C CYS A 2 -0.12 -2.30 7.76
N ASP A 3 0.47 -1.12 7.84
CA ASP A 3 -0.15 0.11 7.34
C ASP A 3 0.16 0.29 5.87
N TYR A 4 -0.89 0.50 5.10
CA TYR A 4 -0.87 0.75 3.68
C TYR A 4 -1.47 2.11 3.38
N THR A 5 -0.91 2.75 2.35
CA THR A 5 -1.47 3.91 1.70
C THR A 5 -2.13 3.48 0.41
N LYS A 6 -3.43 3.76 0.26
CA LYS A 6 -4.17 3.54 -0.98
C LYS A 6 -4.00 4.77 -1.87
N VAL A 7 -3.20 4.66 -2.92
CA VAL A 7 -3.03 5.72 -3.92
C VAL A 7 -3.96 5.43 -5.08
N THR A 8 -4.95 6.26 -5.31
CA THR A 8 -5.84 6.20 -6.48
C THR A 8 -5.31 7.17 -7.53
N TYR A 9 -5.09 6.68 -8.74
CA TYR A 9 -4.54 7.45 -9.84
C TYR A 9 -5.65 8.00 -10.74
N LYS A 10 -5.29 8.97 -11.59
CA LYS A 10 -6.19 9.56 -12.59
C LYS A 10 -6.87 8.51 -13.48
N CYS A 11 -6.17 7.43 -13.79
CA CYS A 11 -6.67 6.38 -14.66
C CYS A 11 -7.75 5.48 -13.99
N GLY A 12 -8.07 5.72 -12.71
CA GLY A 12 -9.04 4.94 -11.93
C GLY A 12 -8.45 3.71 -11.24
N HIS A 13 -7.24 3.28 -11.59
CA HIS A 13 -6.55 2.25 -10.82
C HIS A 13 -6.12 2.78 -9.46
N TYR A 14 -6.03 1.88 -8.49
CA TYR A 14 -5.46 2.15 -7.18
C TYR A 14 -4.29 1.21 -6.89
N ARG A 15 -3.31 1.69 -6.13
CA ARG A 15 -2.18 0.91 -5.65
C ARG A 15 -2.09 1.03 -4.14
N LEU A 16 -1.85 -0.10 -3.48
CA LEU A 16 -1.56 -0.14 -2.06
C LEU A 16 -0.04 -0.09 -1.88
N LEU A 17 0.45 1.00 -1.31
CA LEU A 17 1.86 1.15 -0.95
C LEU A 17 2.01 0.86 0.53
N VAL A 18 2.99 0.05 0.91
CA VAL A 18 3.28 -0.15 2.34
C VAL A 18 3.85 1.14 2.91
N LYS A 19 3.20 1.64 3.96
CA LYS A 19 3.66 2.77 4.77
C LYS A 19 4.45 2.28 5.98
N ALA A 20 3.95 1.24 6.66
CA ALA A 20 4.64 0.64 7.79
C ALA A 20 4.42 -0.88 7.83
N TRP A 21 5.49 -1.61 8.10
CA TRP A 21 5.44 -3.06 8.31
C TRP A 21 5.10 -3.36 9.78
N CYS A 22 4.24 -4.34 10.01
CA CYS A 22 3.99 -4.87 11.35
C CYS A 22 5.27 -5.57 11.87
N ASN A 23 5.53 -5.52 13.18
CA ASN A 23 6.65 -6.24 13.80
C ASN A 23 6.69 -7.72 13.40
N LEU A 24 5.53 -8.38 13.34
CA LEU A 24 5.40 -9.77 12.87
C LEU A 24 5.96 -10.02 11.46
N TYR A 25 5.72 -9.09 10.52
CA TYR A 25 6.21 -9.22 9.16
C TYR A 25 7.74 -9.14 9.15
N VAL A 26 8.30 -8.16 9.86
CA VAL A 26 9.75 -7.96 10.02
C VAL A 26 10.39 -9.18 10.69
N SER A 27 9.83 -9.65 11.81
CA SER A 27 10.32 -10.83 12.54
C SER A 27 10.21 -12.11 11.71
N SER A 28 9.24 -12.21 10.81
CA SER A 28 9.10 -13.36 9.89
C SER A 28 9.96 -13.24 8.62
N GLN A 29 10.81 -12.22 8.51
CA GLN A 29 11.58 -11.92 7.30
C GLN A 29 10.70 -11.83 6.03
N GLY A 30 9.48 -11.31 6.18
CA GLY A 30 8.52 -11.14 5.08
C GLY A 30 7.78 -12.41 4.63
N THR A 31 7.95 -13.53 5.34
CA THR A 31 7.23 -14.78 5.02
C THR A 31 5.77 -14.76 5.48
N LYS A 32 5.45 -14.07 6.58
CA LYS A 32 4.07 -13.97 7.09
C LYS A 32 3.40 -12.68 6.66
N ARG A 33 2.34 -12.79 5.85
CA ARG A 33 1.49 -11.65 5.46
C ARG A 33 0.59 -11.24 6.63
N CYS A 34 0.73 -10.00 7.08
CA CYS A 34 -0.18 -9.37 8.04
C CYS A 34 -1.46 -8.91 7.32
N LEU A 35 -2.54 -8.73 8.08
CA LEU A 35 -3.74 -8.04 7.59
C LEU A 35 -3.39 -6.62 7.12
N VAL A 36 -4.04 -6.21 6.02
CA VAL A 36 -3.91 -4.90 5.39
C VAL A 36 -4.71 -3.89 6.19
N ASN A 37 -4.03 -2.88 6.75
CA ASN A 37 -4.66 -1.70 7.32
C ASN A 37 -4.49 -0.54 6.34
N VAL A 38 -5.57 0.02 5.78
CA VAL A 38 -5.46 1.22 4.94
C VAL A 38 -5.46 2.44 5.85
N ALA A 39 -4.26 2.93 6.19
CA ALA A 39 -4.06 4.05 7.09
C ALA A 39 -4.24 5.40 6.41
N THR A 40 -4.03 5.47 5.10
CA THR A 40 -4.08 6.72 4.34
C THR A 40 -4.62 6.43 2.94
N THR A 41 -5.44 7.33 2.41
CA THR A 41 -5.86 7.29 1.01
C THR A 41 -5.39 8.58 0.35
N GLU A 42 -4.71 8.46 -0.78
CA GLU A 42 -4.20 9.57 -1.58
C GLU A 42 -4.79 9.50 -2.98
N GLU A 43 -5.09 10.65 -3.56
CA GLU A 43 -5.58 10.75 -4.93
C GLU A 43 -4.56 11.51 -5.78
N LYS A 44 -3.94 10.80 -6.72
CA LYS A 44 -3.05 11.37 -7.73
C LYS A 44 -3.83 11.58 -9.02
N THR A 45 -4.53 12.70 -9.10
CA THR A 45 -5.35 13.11 -10.24
C THR A 45 -4.54 13.56 -11.46
N LEU A 46 -3.23 13.78 -11.32
CA LEU A 46 -2.33 14.17 -12.40
C LEU A 46 -1.49 13.00 -12.94
N GLU A 47 -1.25 11.98 -12.11
CA GLU A 47 -0.36 10.88 -12.47
C GLU A 47 -1.14 9.70 -13.06
N ASN A 48 -0.62 9.18 -14.17
CA ASN A 48 -1.08 7.92 -14.70
C ASN A 48 -0.47 6.77 -13.90
N CYS A 49 -1.22 5.69 -13.87
CA CYS A 49 -0.81 4.42 -13.32
C CYS A 49 0.39 3.96 -14.15
N SER A 50 1.61 3.99 -13.60
CA SER A 50 2.80 3.54 -14.33
C SER A 50 2.68 2.04 -14.55
N SER A 51 2.26 1.65 -15.77
CA SER A 51 2.16 0.28 -16.23
C SER A 51 3.58 -0.29 -16.31
N MET A 52 3.96 -1.14 -15.35
CA MET A 52 4.98 -2.16 -15.59
C MET A 52 4.36 -3.31 -16.36
#